data_AF-A0A529YXU3-F1
#
_entry.id   AF-A0A529YXU3-F1
#
_cell.length_a   1.000
_cell.length_b   1.000
_cell.length_c   1.000
_cell.angle_alpha   90.00
_cell.angle_beta   90.00
_cell.angle_gamma   90.00
#
_symmetry.space_group_name_H-M   'P 1'
#
loop_
_entity.id
_entity.type
_entity.pdbx_description
1 polymer ?
#
loop_
_entity_poly.entity_id
_entity_poly.type
_entity_poly.pdbx_seq_one_letter_code
_entity_poly.pdbx_strand_id
1 'polypeptide(L)'
;MRIERRFTKPEQSAYAEIEFRKALSEIKNPDGSVVFRLDNIDVPAQFSQVAADILAQKYFRKAGVPARLKKVEENDVPSFLWRSIADEAELAKLPEAERYGSETDARQVFDRLSGTWTYWGWKGGYFKSEEDARAFRDELAYMLATQRVAPNSPQWFNTGLHWAYGIDGPSQGHFYVDPFTGKLTKSKSAYEHPQPHACFIQSVQDDLVNEGGIMDLWVREARLFKYGSGTGSNFSMLRGEGEKLSGGGRSSGLMSFLKIGDRAAGAIKSGGTTRRAAKMVIVDADHPDIEQFIDWKVNEEQKVASLVTGSKIVKKHLEAIMKACVNCEGNGDDCFDPALNTALKREIKAAKKDAVPENYIYRVIQFAKQGYTSMAFNTYDTDWDSDAYLTVSGQNSNNSVSLKDNFLRAVEADGDWQLTARKDGKVLKTLKARDLWEKIGYAAWASADPGLHFNTTMNDWHTCASAGAIRASNPCSEYMFLDDTACNLASINLLPYRREDGTIDIAAYEHTVRLWTVVLEISVMMAQFPSKEIAKLSYDYRTLGLGYANIGGLLMTSGIPYDSDEGRAICAALTAIMTGVAYSTSAEMASELGAFPDYDRNAQNMLRVMR
;
A
#
# COMPACT_ATOMS: atom_id res chain seq x y z
N MET A 1 -24.85 19.26 -8.73
CA MET A 1 -25.50 18.00 -9.14
C MET A 1 -26.74 17.74 -8.29
N ARG A 2 -27.76 17.07 -8.85
CA ARG A 2 -28.91 16.56 -8.06
C ARG A 2 -28.56 15.19 -7.50
N ILE A 3 -28.93 14.91 -6.25
CA ILE A 3 -28.65 13.64 -5.58
C ILE A 3 -29.96 12.97 -5.20
N GLU A 4 -30.25 11.85 -5.88
CA GLU A 4 -31.41 11.02 -5.55
C GLU A 4 -31.14 10.20 -4.29
N ARG A 5 -32.15 10.02 -3.45
CA ARG A 5 -32.09 9.09 -2.31
C ARG A 5 -32.59 7.73 -2.76
N ARG A 6 -31.84 6.68 -2.47
CA ARG A 6 -32.21 5.30 -2.79
C ARG A 6 -32.21 4.40 -1.56
N PHE A 7 -31.27 4.61 -0.64
CA PHE A 7 -31.14 3.80 0.56
C PHE A 7 -31.65 4.50 1.82
N THR A 8 -31.79 5.82 1.78
CA THR A 8 -32.17 6.65 2.92
C THR A 8 -33.46 7.42 2.66
N LYS A 9 -34.05 7.97 3.72
CA LYS A 9 -35.27 8.79 3.66
C LYS A 9 -34.97 10.21 4.14
N PRO A 10 -35.60 11.25 3.57
CA PRO A 10 -35.50 12.61 4.08
C PRO A 10 -35.85 12.68 5.57
N GLU A 11 -35.19 13.57 6.29
CA GLU A 11 -35.44 13.88 7.71
C GLU A 11 -35.27 12.69 8.69
N GLN A 12 -34.77 11.55 8.22
CA GLN A 12 -34.42 10.41 9.05
C GLN A 12 -32.90 10.27 9.16
N SER A 13 -32.44 9.69 10.28
CA SER A 13 -31.03 9.31 10.40
C SER A 13 -30.66 8.32 9.31
N ALA A 14 -29.47 8.47 8.71
CA ALA A 14 -28.90 7.51 7.76
C ALA A 14 -28.79 6.08 8.35
N TYR A 15 -28.81 5.97 9.68
CA TYR A 15 -28.71 4.71 10.41
C TYR A 15 -30.06 4.20 10.94
N ALA A 16 -31.18 4.88 10.64
CA ALA A 16 -32.50 4.58 11.25
C ALA A 16 -32.98 3.14 11.03
N GLU A 17 -32.62 2.54 9.90
CA GLU A 17 -32.98 1.16 9.53
C GLU A 17 -31.84 0.16 9.75
N ILE A 18 -30.78 0.56 10.47
CA ILE A 18 -29.60 -0.28 10.74
C ILE A 18 -29.54 -0.57 12.24
N GLU A 19 -29.63 -1.85 12.60
CA GLU A 19 -29.42 -2.29 13.98
C GLU A 19 -27.93 -2.21 14.35
N PHE A 20 -27.63 -1.75 15.57
CA PHE A 20 -26.27 -1.72 16.12
C PHE A 20 -26.18 -2.62 17.35
N ARG A 21 -25.04 -3.27 17.51
CA ARG A 21 -24.72 -4.12 18.66
C ARG A 21 -23.43 -3.68 19.33
N LYS A 22 -23.30 -4.02 20.61
CA LYS A 22 -22.03 -3.94 21.34
C LYS A 22 -21.10 -5.07 20.90
N ALA A 23 -19.81 -4.75 20.77
CA ALA A 23 -18.76 -5.72 20.52
C ALA A 23 -17.52 -5.44 21.40
N LEU A 24 -16.66 -6.45 21.51
CA LEU A 24 -15.35 -6.39 22.14
C LEU A 24 -14.32 -6.73 21.07
N SER A 25 -13.28 -5.90 20.92
CA SER A 25 -12.11 -6.22 20.10
C SER A 25 -10.90 -6.46 20.99
N GLU A 26 -10.25 -7.62 20.83
CA GLU A 26 -9.09 -8.02 21.64
C GLU A 26 -8.02 -8.70 20.79
N ILE A 27 -6.76 -8.32 20.97
CA ILE A 27 -5.58 -9.00 20.41
C ILE A 27 -4.80 -9.60 21.57
N LYS A 28 -4.47 -10.88 21.48
CA LYS A 28 -3.59 -11.58 22.42
C LYS A 28 -2.34 -12.09 21.74
N ASN A 29 -1.23 -12.07 22.46
CA ASN A 29 -0.03 -12.80 22.10
C ASN A 29 -0.26 -14.32 22.26
N PRO A 30 0.59 -15.17 21.65
CA PRO A 30 0.53 -16.63 21.83
C PRO A 30 0.64 -17.09 23.29
N ASP A 31 1.28 -16.29 24.14
CA ASP A 31 1.39 -16.51 25.59
C ASP A 31 0.13 -16.12 26.38
N GLY A 32 -0.90 -15.60 25.72
CA GLY A 32 -2.17 -15.16 26.30
C GLY A 32 -2.20 -13.72 26.80
N SER A 33 -1.07 -12.99 26.78
CA SER A 33 -1.03 -11.58 27.18
C SER A 33 -1.78 -10.69 26.19
N VAL A 34 -2.50 -9.68 26.70
CA VAL A 34 -3.32 -8.78 25.87
C VAL A 34 -2.45 -7.68 25.28
N VAL A 35 -2.43 -7.59 23.95
CA VAL A 35 -1.72 -6.56 23.18
C VAL A 35 -2.60 -5.34 22.97
N PHE A 36 -3.89 -5.56 22.73
CA PHE A 36 -4.88 -4.52 22.50
C PHE A 36 -6.23 -4.99 22.99
N ARG A 37 -6.99 -4.11 23.65
CA ARG A 37 -8.37 -4.37 24.02
C ARG A 37 -9.18 -3.09 23.93
N LEU A 38 -10.33 -3.15 23.28
CA LEU A 38 -11.32 -2.08 23.24
C LEU A 38 -12.71 -2.67 23.43
N ASP A 39 -13.34 -2.32 24.54
CA ASP A 39 -14.61 -2.87 25.00
C ASP A 39 -15.78 -1.95 24.68
N ASN A 40 -17.00 -2.51 24.64
CA ASN A 40 -18.26 -1.80 24.47
C ASN A 40 -18.37 -0.91 23.21
N ILE A 41 -17.72 -1.31 22.11
CA ILE A 41 -17.80 -0.58 20.84
C ILE A 41 -19.15 -0.81 20.17
N ASP A 42 -19.70 0.24 19.54
CA ASP A 42 -20.93 0.15 18.74
C ASP A 42 -20.61 -0.13 17.28
N VAL A 43 -21.12 -1.24 16.74
CA VAL A 43 -20.94 -1.62 15.33
C VAL A 43 -22.28 -2.08 14.74
N PRO A 44 -22.49 -1.95 13.41
CA PRO A 44 -23.69 -2.50 12.78
C PRO A 44 -23.82 -4.00 13.06
N ALA A 45 -25.02 -4.46 13.38
CA ALA A 45 -25.27 -5.82 13.86
C ALA A 45 -24.81 -6.89 12.85
N GLN A 46 -24.92 -6.60 11.55
CA GLN A 46 -24.47 -7.46 10.45
C GLN A 46 -22.95 -7.60 10.33
N PHE A 47 -22.15 -6.76 10.99
CA PHE A 47 -20.69 -6.90 10.94
C PHE A 47 -20.28 -8.19 11.67
N SER A 48 -19.51 -9.03 10.97
CA SER A 48 -18.84 -10.16 11.61
C SER A 48 -17.89 -9.67 12.71
N GLN A 49 -17.55 -10.56 13.65
CA GLN A 49 -16.57 -10.22 14.70
C GLN A 49 -15.24 -9.76 14.09
N VAL A 50 -14.78 -10.41 13.02
CA VAL A 50 -13.57 -10.02 12.30
C VAL A 50 -13.68 -8.61 11.70
N ALA A 51 -14.84 -8.22 11.16
CA ALA A 51 -15.05 -6.87 10.64
C ALA A 51 -15.03 -5.83 11.78
N ALA A 52 -15.66 -6.14 12.91
CA ALA A 52 -15.63 -5.29 14.11
C ALA A 52 -14.20 -5.13 14.66
N ASP A 53 -13.44 -6.22 14.72
CA ASP A 53 -12.05 -6.24 15.14
C ASP A 53 -11.17 -5.38 14.21
N ILE A 54 -11.31 -5.54 12.88
CA ILE A 54 -10.56 -4.74 11.91
C ILE A 54 -10.89 -3.25 12.05
N LEU A 55 -12.18 -2.90 12.19
CA LEU A 55 -12.62 -1.53 12.38
C LEU A 55 -11.96 -0.92 13.63
N ALA A 56 -12.07 -1.60 14.78
CA ALA A 56 -11.54 -1.12 16.05
C ALA A 56 -10.01 -1.05 16.08
N GLN A 57 -9.33 -2.06 15.51
CA GLN A 57 -7.87 -2.18 15.60
C GLN A 57 -7.15 -1.27 14.61
N LYS A 58 -7.75 -1.00 13.45
CA LYS A 58 -7.09 -0.31 12.34
C LYS A 58 -7.69 1.04 12.00
N TYR A 59 -9.01 1.20 12.07
CA TYR A 59 -9.71 2.35 11.49
C TYR A 59 -10.27 3.32 12.51
N PHE A 60 -10.52 2.88 13.75
CA PHE A 60 -10.74 3.79 14.86
C PHE A 60 -9.49 4.60 15.15
N ARG A 61 -9.66 5.93 15.22
CA ARG A 61 -8.65 6.84 15.72
C ARG A 61 -8.41 6.50 17.19
N LYS A 62 -7.18 6.10 17.51
CA LYS A 62 -6.82 5.58 18.83
C LYS A 62 -6.58 6.64 19.91
N ALA A 63 -6.33 7.89 19.51
CA ALA A 63 -6.01 8.97 20.45
C ALA A 63 -6.31 10.34 19.87
N GLY A 64 -6.52 11.31 20.77
CA GLY A 64 -6.71 12.73 20.44
C GLY A 64 -8.13 13.11 20.04
N VAL A 65 -9.10 12.20 20.17
CA VAL A 65 -10.52 12.51 19.93
C VAL A 65 -11.08 13.25 21.15
N PRO A 66 -11.54 14.50 21.03
CA PRO A 66 -12.05 15.26 22.18
C PRO A 66 -13.39 14.69 22.68
N ALA A 67 -13.54 14.59 24.00
CA ALA A 67 -14.80 14.14 24.61
C ALA A 67 -15.94 15.18 24.52
N ARG A 68 -15.61 16.45 24.28
CA ARG A 68 -16.54 17.57 24.09
C ARG A 68 -16.10 18.40 22.90
N LEU A 69 -17.04 18.66 22.01
CA LEU A 69 -16.83 19.37 20.75
C LEU A 69 -17.79 20.55 20.66
N LYS A 70 -17.35 21.62 20.01
CA LYS A 70 -18.20 22.74 19.59
C LYS A 70 -18.11 22.94 18.09
N LYS A 71 -19.21 23.40 17.48
CA LYS A 71 -19.25 23.75 16.06
C LYS A 71 -18.58 25.09 15.81
N VAL A 72 -17.92 25.22 14.66
CA VAL A 72 -17.38 26.49 14.18
C VAL A 72 -18.30 27.01 13.08
N GLU A 73 -18.88 28.17 13.33
CA GLU A 73 -19.73 28.85 12.36
C GLU A 73 -18.94 29.24 11.11
N GLU A 74 -19.43 28.79 9.95
CA GLU A 74 -18.92 29.11 8.62
C GLU A 74 -20.10 29.62 7.78
N ASN A 75 -20.15 30.93 7.52
CA ASN A 75 -21.33 31.59 6.91
C ASN A 75 -21.65 31.09 5.49
N ASP A 76 -20.66 30.55 4.78
CA ASP A 76 -20.76 30.00 3.43
C ASP A 76 -21.06 28.48 3.42
N VAL A 77 -21.20 27.87 4.61
CA VAL A 77 -21.45 26.44 4.78
C VAL A 77 -22.73 26.24 5.61
N PRO A 78 -23.66 25.37 5.18
CA PRO A 78 -24.84 25.04 5.96
C PRO A 78 -24.48 24.54 7.37
N SER A 79 -25.28 24.93 8.36
CA SER A 79 -24.96 24.68 9.78
C SER A 79 -24.78 23.20 10.13
N PHE A 80 -25.44 22.30 9.41
CA PHE A 80 -25.28 20.86 9.59
C PHE A 80 -23.93 20.31 9.11
N LEU A 81 -23.19 21.05 8.28
CA LEU A 81 -21.87 20.71 7.75
C LEU A 81 -20.73 21.49 8.42
N TRP A 82 -21.03 22.36 9.38
CA TRP A 82 -20.00 23.05 10.15
C TRP A 82 -19.02 22.07 10.78
N ARG A 83 -17.74 22.36 10.63
CA ARG A 83 -16.67 21.61 11.29
C ARG A 83 -16.79 21.74 12.80
N SER A 84 -16.17 20.81 13.51
CA SER A 84 -16.09 20.85 14.97
C SER A 84 -14.65 21.06 15.42
N ILE A 85 -14.49 21.63 16.62
CA ILE A 85 -13.21 21.71 17.34
C ILE A 85 -13.41 21.28 18.79
N ALA A 86 -12.31 20.97 19.48
CA ALA A 86 -12.31 20.74 20.92
C ALA A 86 -12.96 21.93 21.66
N ASP A 87 -13.92 21.65 22.54
CA ASP A 87 -14.49 22.67 23.41
C ASP A 87 -13.68 22.74 24.71
N GLU A 88 -12.58 23.50 24.69
CA GLU A 88 -11.65 23.62 25.81
C GLU A 88 -12.33 24.01 27.13
N ALA A 89 -13.40 24.82 27.08
CA ALA A 89 -14.12 25.24 28.28
C ALA A 89 -14.90 24.07 28.91
N GLU A 90 -15.54 23.23 28.10
CA GLU A 90 -16.25 22.04 28.58
C GLU A 90 -15.29 20.89 28.91
N LEU A 91 -14.19 20.74 28.17
CA LEU A 91 -13.14 19.76 28.46
C LEU A 91 -12.45 20.05 29.80
N ALA A 92 -12.23 21.32 30.14
CA ALA A 92 -11.64 21.69 31.42
C ALA A 92 -12.47 21.22 32.63
N LYS A 93 -13.78 20.97 32.45
CA LYS A 93 -14.68 20.44 33.49
C LYS A 93 -14.54 18.93 33.70
N LEU A 94 -13.89 18.22 32.78
CA LEU A 94 -13.63 16.79 32.87
C LEU A 94 -12.25 16.52 33.51
N PRO A 95 -12.09 15.37 34.20
CA PRO A 95 -10.78 14.87 34.60
C PRO A 95 -9.83 14.81 33.40
N GLU A 96 -8.55 15.15 33.59
CA GLU A 96 -7.57 15.24 32.50
C GLU A 96 -7.50 13.98 31.63
N ALA A 97 -7.56 12.80 32.27
CA ALA A 97 -7.55 11.50 31.60
C ALA A 97 -8.79 11.20 30.73
N GLU A 98 -9.89 11.94 30.91
CA GLU A 98 -11.16 11.74 30.19
C GLU A 98 -11.39 12.80 29.10
N ARG A 99 -10.51 13.79 28.96
CA ARG A 99 -10.68 14.89 27.99
C ARG A 99 -10.51 14.43 26.55
N TYR A 100 -9.60 13.47 26.34
CA TYR A 100 -9.24 12.97 25.02
C TYR A 100 -9.20 11.45 25.04
N GLY A 101 -9.75 10.83 24.00
CA GLY A 101 -9.85 9.37 23.88
C GLY A 101 -9.71 8.88 22.45
N SER A 102 -10.37 7.76 22.18
CA SER A 102 -10.45 7.09 20.88
C SER A 102 -11.86 7.13 20.31
N GLU A 103 -12.00 6.83 19.03
CA GLU A 103 -13.29 6.45 18.45
C GLU A 103 -13.73 5.10 19.04
N THR A 104 -15.00 4.98 19.43
CA THR A 104 -15.60 3.76 20.02
C THR A 104 -16.92 3.37 19.36
N ASP A 105 -17.42 4.18 18.43
CA ASP A 105 -18.66 3.94 17.71
C ASP A 105 -18.40 4.03 16.21
N ALA A 106 -18.81 3.01 15.45
CA ALA A 106 -18.63 2.95 14.00
C ALA A 106 -19.24 4.17 13.28
N ARG A 107 -20.32 4.75 13.82
CA ARG A 107 -20.97 5.96 13.28
C ARG A 107 -20.02 7.16 13.30
N GLN A 108 -19.12 7.26 14.27
CA GLN A 108 -18.10 8.32 14.31
C GLN A 108 -17.22 8.29 13.06
N VAL A 109 -16.78 7.10 12.65
CA VAL A 109 -15.98 6.89 11.44
C VAL A 109 -16.80 7.20 10.20
N PHE A 110 -18.00 6.63 10.09
CA PHE A 110 -18.86 6.82 8.92
C PHE A 110 -19.22 8.30 8.73
N ASP A 111 -19.54 9.01 9.82
CA ASP A 111 -19.90 10.42 9.80
C ASP A 111 -18.73 11.34 9.49
N ARG A 112 -17.52 11.08 10.02
CA ARG A 112 -16.37 11.92 9.66
C ARG A 112 -15.98 11.76 8.19
N LEU A 113 -16.15 10.56 7.63
CA LEU A 113 -15.89 10.31 6.21
C LEU A 113 -16.95 10.99 5.34
N SER A 114 -18.21 10.60 5.48
CA SER A 114 -19.32 11.12 4.67
C SER A 114 -19.48 12.64 4.84
N GLY A 115 -19.36 13.14 6.07
CA GLY A 115 -19.46 14.55 6.40
C GLY A 115 -18.34 15.38 5.78
N THR A 116 -17.10 14.89 5.78
CA THR A 116 -15.96 15.62 5.18
C THR A 116 -16.03 15.66 3.68
N TRP A 117 -16.38 14.56 3.02
CA TRP A 117 -16.61 14.57 1.57
C TRP A 117 -17.76 15.51 1.21
N THR A 118 -18.83 15.53 2.01
CA THR A 118 -19.95 16.46 1.77
C THR A 118 -19.55 17.92 2.01
N TYR A 119 -18.76 18.21 3.06
CA TYR A 119 -18.24 19.55 3.35
C TYR A 119 -17.40 20.09 2.19
N TRP A 120 -16.45 19.29 1.69
CA TRP A 120 -15.64 19.70 0.54
C TRP A 120 -16.47 19.76 -0.74
N GLY A 121 -17.38 18.80 -0.98
CA GLY A 121 -18.30 18.83 -2.10
C GLY A 121 -19.18 20.09 -2.11
N TRP A 122 -19.64 20.55 -0.95
CA TRP A 122 -20.38 21.80 -0.82
C TRP A 122 -19.52 22.99 -1.25
N LYS A 123 -18.32 23.12 -0.67
CA LYS A 123 -17.39 24.21 -1.02
C LYS A 123 -17.00 24.19 -2.49
N GLY A 124 -16.86 23.01 -3.08
CA GLY A 124 -16.55 22.82 -4.50
C GLY A 124 -17.74 22.97 -5.45
N GLY A 125 -18.94 23.29 -4.96
CA GLY A 125 -20.12 23.50 -5.81
C GLY A 125 -20.73 22.23 -6.41
N TYR A 126 -20.48 21.05 -5.81
CA TYR A 126 -20.96 19.76 -6.35
C TYR A 126 -22.47 19.56 -6.18
N PHE A 127 -23.16 20.32 -5.34
CA PHE A 127 -24.57 20.13 -4.99
C PHE A 127 -25.43 21.30 -5.48
N LYS A 128 -26.63 21.02 -6.00
CA LYS A 128 -27.56 22.10 -6.43
C LYS A 128 -28.31 22.72 -5.25
N SER A 129 -28.44 22.00 -4.14
CA SER A 129 -29.17 22.44 -2.94
C SER A 129 -28.60 21.83 -1.66
N GLU A 130 -29.01 22.35 -0.49
CA GLU A 130 -28.71 21.73 0.81
C GLU A 130 -29.32 20.33 0.94
N GLU A 131 -30.47 20.08 0.31
CA GLU A 131 -31.12 18.77 0.32
C GLU A 131 -30.26 17.73 -0.41
N ASP A 132 -29.68 18.10 -1.56
CA ASP A 132 -28.76 17.25 -2.31
C ASP A 132 -27.51 16.91 -1.47
N ALA A 133 -26.96 17.89 -0.76
CA ALA A 133 -25.81 17.67 0.13
C ALA A 133 -26.16 16.74 1.30
N ARG A 134 -27.36 16.88 1.89
CA ARG A 134 -27.84 15.95 2.93
C ARG A 134 -28.04 14.55 2.38
N ALA A 135 -28.68 14.42 1.22
CA ALA A 135 -28.88 13.14 0.54
C ALA A 135 -27.54 12.45 0.28
N PHE A 136 -26.54 13.18 -0.23
CA PHE A 136 -25.20 12.65 -0.45
C PHE A 136 -24.57 12.13 0.85
N ARG A 137 -24.58 12.94 1.91
CA ARG A 137 -24.02 12.53 3.21
C ARG A 137 -24.69 11.27 3.74
N ASP A 138 -26.01 11.24 3.72
CA ASP A 138 -26.79 10.15 4.32
C ASP A 138 -26.65 8.84 3.54
N GLU A 139 -26.73 8.90 2.20
CA GLU A 139 -26.54 7.73 1.33
C GLU A 139 -25.14 7.11 1.53
N LEU A 140 -24.10 7.94 1.62
CA LEU A 140 -22.73 7.46 1.87
C LEU A 140 -22.58 6.83 3.26
N ALA A 141 -23.12 7.45 4.30
CA ALA A 141 -23.13 6.90 5.65
C ALA A 141 -23.81 5.53 5.69
N TYR A 142 -24.97 5.39 5.04
CA TYR A 142 -25.69 4.13 4.90
C TYR A 142 -24.86 3.09 4.13
N MET A 143 -24.27 3.46 2.99
CA MET A 143 -23.47 2.56 2.16
C MET A 143 -22.25 2.02 2.93
N LEU A 144 -21.58 2.86 3.72
CA LEU A 144 -20.47 2.45 4.58
C LEU A 144 -20.96 1.50 5.70
N ALA A 145 -22.03 1.88 6.39
CA ALA A 145 -22.60 1.09 7.49
C ALA A 145 -23.14 -0.27 7.03
N THR A 146 -23.59 -0.39 5.78
CA THR A 146 -24.09 -1.65 5.20
C THR A 146 -23.08 -2.39 4.32
N GLN A 147 -21.81 -2.02 4.38
CA GLN A 147 -20.69 -2.62 3.62
C GLN A 147 -20.94 -2.75 2.12
N ARG A 148 -21.64 -1.77 1.51
CA ARG A 148 -21.87 -1.70 0.06
C ARG A 148 -20.63 -1.31 -0.72
N VAL A 149 -19.69 -0.67 -0.05
CA VAL A 149 -18.52 -0.02 -0.63
C VAL A 149 -17.53 0.33 0.47
N ALA A 150 -16.25 0.29 0.14
CA ALA A 150 -15.19 0.75 1.04
C ALA A 150 -14.17 1.59 0.26
N PRO A 151 -13.79 2.77 0.76
CA PRO A 151 -12.65 3.50 0.22
C PRO A 151 -11.33 2.81 0.60
N ASN A 152 -10.24 3.21 -0.05
CA ASN A 152 -8.90 2.77 0.32
C ASN A 152 -8.53 3.12 1.78
N SER A 153 -7.62 2.36 2.40
CA SER A 153 -7.26 2.52 3.82
C SER A 153 -6.87 3.95 4.24
N PRO A 154 -6.06 4.73 3.48
CA PRO A 154 -5.76 6.13 3.84
C PRO A 154 -6.97 7.06 4.03
N GLN A 155 -8.08 6.82 3.34
CA GLN A 155 -9.33 7.56 3.58
C GLN A 155 -9.82 7.30 5.00
N TRP A 156 -9.92 6.02 5.39
CA TRP A 156 -10.29 5.64 6.74
C TRP A 156 -9.34 6.22 7.79
N PHE A 157 -8.04 6.32 7.53
CA PHE A 157 -7.09 6.84 8.52
C PHE A 157 -7.13 8.35 8.69
N ASN A 158 -7.24 9.09 7.58
CA ASN A 158 -6.89 10.51 7.55
C ASN A 158 -8.09 11.43 7.31
N THR A 159 -9.12 10.96 6.60
CA THR A 159 -10.22 11.82 6.16
C THR A 159 -11.11 12.20 7.34
N GLY A 160 -11.33 13.50 7.48
CA GLY A 160 -12.27 14.08 8.42
C GLY A 160 -11.81 14.19 9.86
N LEU A 161 -10.55 13.86 10.19
CA LEU A 161 -10.02 14.08 11.53
C LEU A 161 -10.04 15.58 11.91
N HIS A 162 -9.63 16.44 11.00
CA HIS A 162 -9.69 17.89 11.20
C HIS A 162 -11.14 18.42 11.19
N TRP A 163 -11.96 17.99 10.23
CA TRP A 163 -13.35 18.46 10.11
C TRP A 163 -14.24 18.02 11.28
N ALA A 164 -14.17 16.75 11.69
CA ALA A 164 -15.04 16.19 12.73
C ALA A 164 -14.59 16.52 14.15
N TYR A 165 -13.28 16.67 14.39
CA TYR A 165 -12.70 16.76 15.73
C TYR A 165 -11.78 17.96 15.97
N GLY A 166 -11.40 18.70 14.93
CA GLY A 166 -10.37 19.75 15.03
C GLY A 166 -8.97 19.20 15.26
N ILE A 167 -8.73 17.90 15.01
CA ILE A 167 -7.40 17.30 15.15
C ILE A 167 -6.48 17.88 14.09
N ASP A 168 -5.34 18.41 14.53
CA ASP A 168 -4.32 18.99 13.66
C ASP A 168 -2.89 18.62 14.09
N GLY A 169 -1.90 18.98 13.27
CA GLY A 169 -0.48 18.82 13.53
C GLY A 169 0.37 19.68 12.59
N PRO A 170 1.67 19.86 12.87
CA PRO A 170 2.54 20.72 12.06
C PRO A 170 2.73 20.14 10.65
N SER A 171 2.84 21.03 9.65
CA SER A 171 3.17 20.68 8.28
C SER A 171 4.37 19.73 8.17
N GLN A 172 4.24 18.70 7.34
CA GLN A 172 5.28 17.70 7.09
C GLN A 172 6.00 17.89 5.74
N GLY A 173 5.83 19.05 5.12
CA GLY A 173 6.41 19.36 3.81
C GLY A 173 5.55 18.94 2.62
N HIS A 174 4.25 18.75 2.84
CA HIS A 174 3.26 18.49 1.79
C HIS A 174 2.82 19.77 1.06
N PHE A 175 2.22 19.57 -0.10
CA PHE A 175 1.70 20.59 -1.01
C PHE A 175 0.30 20.22 -1.47
N TYR A 176 -0.48 21.22 -1.87
CA TYR A 176 -1.76 21.04 -2.55
C TYR A 176 -1.94 22.15 -3.58
N VAL A 177 -2.78 21.95 -4.57
CA VAL A 177 -3.27 23.06 -5.40
C VAL A 177 -4.56 23.54 -4.74
N ASP A 178 -4.59 24.82 -4.37
CA ASP A 178 -5.80 25.43 -3.85
C ASP A 178 -6.87 25.36 -4.96
N PRO A 179 -7.99 24.65 -4.73
CA PRO A 179 -8.93 24.35 -5.80
C PRO A 179 -9.74 25.56 -6.26
N PHE A 180 -9.77 26.65 -5.47
CA PHE A 180 -10.51 27.86 -5.77
C PHE A 180 -9.65 28.88 -6.51
N THR A 181 -8.34 28.87 -6.28
CA THR A 181 -7.39 29.82 -6.90
C THR A 181 -6.49 29.18 -7.97
N GLY A 182 -6.43 27.85 -8.03
CA GLY A 182 -5.53 27.09 -8.91
C GLY A 182 -4.05 27.22 -8.53
N LYS A 183 -3.73 27.75 -7.34
CA LYS A 183 -2.34 28.02 -6.92
C LYS A 183 -1.75 26.86 -6.13
N LEU A 184 -0.59 26.38 -6.58
CA LEU A 184 0.23 25.45 -5.81
C LEU A 184 0.68 26.10 -4.50
N THR A 185 0.34 25.44 -3.39
CA THR A 185 0.49 25.96 -2.03
C THR A 185 1.14 24.92 -1.15
N LYS A 186 2.05 25.36 -0.28
CA LYS A 186 2.64 24.51 0.76
C LYS A 186 1.67 24.39 1.92
N SER A 187 1.40 23.18 2.35
CA SER A 187 0.50 22.91 3.48
C SER A 187 1.02 23.54 4.77
N LYS A 188 0.14 24.18 5.53
CA LYS A 188 0.43 24.73 6.86
C LYS A 188 0.09 23.73 7.98
N SER A 189 -0.83 22.82 7.69
CA SER A 189 -1.40 21.81 8.59
C SER A 189 -1.15 20.40 8.06
N ALA A 190 -1.10 19.41 8.95
CA ALA A 190 -1.01 18.00 8.62
C ALA A 190 -2.36 17.33 8.29
N TYR A 191 -3.50 17.92 8.68
CA TYR A 191 -4.81 17.26 8.61
C TYR A 191 -5.94 18.10 8.01
N GLU A 192 -5.78 19.43 7.89
CA GLU A 192 -6.77 20.32 7.25
C GLU A 192 -7.08 19.85 5.83
N HIS A 193 -6.01 19.59 5.06
CA HIS A 193 -6.06 18.80 3.84
C HIS A 193 -5.56 17.39 4.16
N PRO A 194 -6.40 16.33 4.08
CA PRO A 194 -5.93 14.97 4.37
C PRO A 194 -4.98 14.44 3.27
N GLN A 195 -4.27 13.34 3.55
CA GLN A 195 -3.66 12.49 2.51
C GLN A 195 -4.56 11.24 2.31
N PRO A 196 -5.61 11.32 1.48
CA PRO A 196 -6.57 10.23 1.31
C PRO A 196 -6.16 9.23 0.22
N HIS A 197 -5.14 9.50 -0.58
CA HIS A 197 -4.74 8.67 -1.72
C HIS A 197 -3.92 7.47 -1.25
N ALA A 198 -4.12 6.30 -1.84
CA ALA A 198 -3.35 5.09 -1.50
C ALA A 198 -2.21 4.82 -2.47
N CYS A 199 -2.32 5.29 -3.70
CA CYS A 199 -1.47 4.84 -4.79
C CYS A 199 -0.77 6.04 -5.41
N PHE A 200 0.55 5.96 -5.52
CA PHE A 200 1.40 7.00 -6.08
C PHE A 200 2.35 6.40 -7.10
N ILE A 201 2.60 7.15 -8.17
CA ILE A 201 3.68 6.90 -9.11
C ILE A 201 4.66 8.05 -8.97
N GLN A 202 5.95 7.75 -8.89
CA GLN A 202 6.99 8.77 -8.71
C GLN A 202 8.10 8.59 -9.75
N SER A 203 8.53 9.70 -10.33
CA SER A 203 9.71 9.71 -11.18
C SER A 203 11.00 9.68 -10.35
N VAL A 204 12.07 9.20 -10.99
CA VAL A 204 13.43 9.28 -10.46
C VAL A 204 14.39 9.64 -11.60
N GLN A 205 15.22 10.65 -11.35
CA GLN A 205 16.27 11.07 -12.26
C GLN A 205 17.61 10.45 -11.88
N ASP A 206 18.50 10.31 -12.87
CA ASP A 206 19.88 9.84 -12.71
C ASP A 206 20.79 10.92 -12.09
N ASP A 207 20.38 11.39 -10.92
CA ASP A 207 21.04 12.36 -10.04
C ASP A 207 20.99 11.86 -8.59
N LEU A 208 22.04 12.11 -7.80
CA LEU A 208 22.14 11.56 -6.45
C LEU A 208 21.30 12.34 -5.42
N VAL A 209 21.36 13.67 -5.40
CA VAL A 209 20.93 14.48 -4.23
C VAL A 209 20.02 15.66 -4.56
N ASN A 210 19.90 16.06 -5.83
CA ASN A 210 19.05 17.18 -6.22
C ASN A 210 17.56 16.79 -6.18
N GLU A 211 16.68 17.80 -6.24
CA GLU A 211 15.22 17.61 -6.35
C GLU A 211 14.90 16.70 -7.55
N GLY A 212 14.13 15.63 -7.33
CA GLY A 212 13.86 14.61 -8.35
C GLY A 212 14.92 13.51 -8.49
N GLY A 213 16.05 13.60 -7.78
CA GLY A 213 17.10 12.58 -7.74
C GLY A 213 16.79 11.38 -6.82
N ILE A 214 17.77 10.49 -6.66
CA ILE A 214 17.65 9.22 -5.93
C ILE A 214 17.38 9.44 -4.45
N MET A 215 18.16 10.29 -3.76
CA MET A 215 17.98 10.52 -2.33
C MET A 215 16.71 11.32 -2.01
N ASP A 216 16.31 12.23 -2.91
CA ASP A 216 15.05 12.95 -2.78
C ASP A 216 13.84 12.02 -2.93
N LEU A 217 13.89 11.03 -3.84
CA LEU A 217 12.85 10.01 -3.94
C LEU A 217 12.63 9.32 -2.58
N TRP A 218 13.68 8.90 -1.88
CA TRP A 218 13.53 8.24 -0.56
C TRP A 218 12.85 9.14 0.48
N VAL A 219 13.13 10.44 0.45
CA VAL A 219 12.45 11.42 1.32
C VAL A 219 10.97 11.54 0.96
N ARG A 220 10.63 11.62 -0.33
CA ARG A 220 9.24 11.68 -0.80
C ARG A 220 8.47 10.40 -0.46
N GLU A 221 9.08 9.22 -0.65
CA GLU A 221 8.50 7.93 -0.27
C GLU A 221 8.25 7.83 1.24
N ALA A 222 9.20 8.30 2.07
CA ALA A 222 9.02 8.30 3.51
C ALA A 222 7.81 9.14 3.96
N ARG A 223 7.57 10.29 3.32
CA ARG A 223 6.36 11.11 3.56
C ARG A 223 5.08 10.35 3.20
N LEU A 224 5.08 9.59 2.11
CA LEU A 224 3.93 8.78 1.70
C LEU A 224 3.65 7.64 2.68
N PHE A 225 4.68 6.89 3.04
CA PHE A 225 4.56 5.75 3.94
C PHE A 225 4.01 6.17 5.30
N LYS A 226 4.47 7.31 5.84
CA LYS A 226 3.98 7.86 7.12
C LYS A 226 2.45 7.94 7.22
N TYR A 227 1.76 8.25 6.12
CA TYR A 227 0.31 8.43 6.08
C TYR A 227 -0.48 7.25 5.50
N GLY A 228 0.16 6.10 5.27
CA GLY A 228 -0.54 4.87 4.89
C GLY A 228 -0.54 4.54 3.40
N SER A 229 0.17 5.32 2.58
CA SER A 229 0.15 5.21 1.12
C SER A 229 1.33 4.40 0.59
N GLY A 230 1.16 3.81 -0.59
CA GLY A 230 2.20 3.09 -1.31
C GLY A 230 2.62 3.80 -2.60
N THR A 231 3.79 3.46 -3.11
CA THR A 231 4.43 4.17 -4.24
C THR A 231 5.11 3.20 -5.20
N GLY A 232 5.16 3.53 -6.48
CA GLY A 232 6.00 2.84 -7.44
C GLY A 232 6.78 3.76 -8.36
N SER A 233 7.92 3.27 -8.82
CA SER A 233 8.85 4.02 -9.67
C SER A 233 9.53 3.09 -10.67
N ASN A 234 9.75 3.60 -11.87
CA ASN A 234 10.57 2.94 -12.88
C ASN A 234 12.02 3.46 -12.75
N PHE A 235 12.95 2.57 -12.41
CA PHE A 235 14.35 2.89 -12.16
C PHE A 235 15.22 2.80 -13.41
N SER A 236 14.62 2.52 -14.57
CA SER A 236 15.35 2.29 -15.82
C SER A 236 16.12 3.48 -16.35
N MET A 237 15.87 4.69 -15.82
CA MET A 237 16.63 5.88 -16.21
C MET A 237 17.98 5.97 -15.46
N LEU A 238 18.15 5.24 -14.35
CA LEU A 238 19.41 5.22 -13.63
C LEU A 238 20.48 4.50 -14.45
N ARG A 239 21.70 5.02 -14.44
CA ARG A 239 22.80 4.37 -15.16
C ARG A 239 23.19 3.03 -14.52
N GLY A 240 23.50 2.05 -15.35
CA GLY A 240 23.92 0.72 -14.94
C GLY A 240 25.31 0.67 -14.33
N GLU A 241 25.66 -0.50 -13.81
CA GLU A 241 26.97 -0.74 -13.19
C GLU A 241 28.11 -0.49 -14.19
N GLY A 242 29.16 0.21 -13.75
CA GLY A 242 30.34 0.45 -14.58
C GLY A 242 30.24 1.61 -15.58
N GLU A 243 29.06 2.22 -15.77
CA GLU A 243 28.88 3.44 -16.56
C GLU A 243 29.62 4.64 -15.94
N LYS A 244 30.05 5.62 -16.75
CA LYS A 244 30.91 6.73 -16.29
C LYS A 244 30.16 7.74 -15.42
N LEU A 245 30.87 8.31 -14.44
CA LEU A 245 30.43 9.46 -13.63
C LEU A 245 31.04 10.77 -14.13
N SER A 246 30.36 11.90 -13.90
CA SER A 246 30.82 13.23 -14.33
C SER A 246 32.08 13.70 -13.60
N GLY A 247 32.22 13.37 -12.31
CA GLY A 247 33.39 13.70 -11.49
C GLY A 247 34.60 12.76 -11.65
N GLY A 248 34.56 11.84 -12.61
CA GLY A 248 35.49 10.71 -12.68
C GLY A 248 35.02 9.51 -11.85
N GLY A 249 35.38 8.29 -12.27
CA GLY A 249 34.93 7.04 -11.66
C GLY A 249 33.80 6.33 -12.42
N ARG A 250 33.23 5.31 -11.80
CA ARG A 250 32.22 4.41 -12.37
C ARG A 250 31.02 4.26 -11.43
N SER A 251 29.83 4.11 -12.01
CA SER A 251 28.58 3.88 -11.28
C SER A 251 28.60 2.56 -10.52
N SER A 252 27.98 2.55 -9.34
CA SER A 252 27.68 1.35 -8.55
C SER A 252 26.49 0.53 -9.06
N GLY A 253 25.86 0.97 -10.16
CA GLY A 253 24.67 0.36 -10.74
C GLY A 253 23.40 0.61 -9.93
N LEU A 254 22.25 0.28 -10.54
CA LEU A 254 20.94 0.51 -9.93
C LEU A 254 20.73 -0.34 -8.68
N MET A 255 21.26 -1.57 -8.67
CA MET A 255 21.04 -2.56 -7.61
C MET A 255 21.53 -2.06 -6.24
N SER A 256 22.61 -1.26 -6.23
CA SER A 256 23.13 -0.65 -5.01
C SER A 256 22.13 0.32 -4.38
N PHE A 257 21.43 1.12 -5.19
CA PHE A 257 20.42 2.06 -4.71
C PHE A 257 19.11 1.38 -4.35
N LEU A 258 18.70 0.34 -5.09
CA LEU A 258 17.52 -0.44 -4.73
C LEU A 258 17.64 -1.09 -3.35
N LYS A 259 18.84 -1.56 -2.98
CA LYS A 259 19.10 -2.09 -1.63
C LYS A 259 18.94 -1.03 -0.54
N ILE A 260 19.31 0.22 -0.81
CA ILE A 260 19.07 1.34 0.13
C ILE A 260 17.56 1.59 0.28
N GLY A 261 16.85 1.67 -0.84
CA GLY A 261 15.40 1.88 -0.86
C GLY A 261 14.62 0.79 -0.15
N ASP A 262 14.99 -0.48 -0.36
CA ASP A 262 14.42 -1.63 0.33
C ASP A 262 14.56 -1.52 1.86
N ARG A 263 15.76 -1.15 2.34
CA ARG A 263 16.01 -0.93 3.76
C ARG A 263 15.23 0.26 4.33
N ALA A 264 15.14 1.35 3.57
CA ALA A 264 14.35 2.51 3.97
C ALA A 264 12.86 2.16 4.10
N ALA A 265 12.29 1.42 3.14
CA ALA A 265 10.91 0.96 3.18
C ALA A 265 10.65 0.02 4.38
N GLY A 266 11.55 -0.92 4.66
CA GLY A 266 11.43 -1.84 5.81
C GLY A 266 11.48 -1.15 7.18
N ALA A 267 12.18 -0.01 7.28
CA ALA A 267 12.30 0.76 8.51
C ALA A 267 11.04 1.59 8.86
N ILE A 268 10.18 1.89 7.87
CA ILE A 268 9.05 2.81 8.05
C ILE A 268 7.75 2.02 8.22
N LYS A 269 7.07 2.24 9.36
CA LYS A 269 5.74 1.68 9.63
C LYS A 269 4.65 2.62 9.08
N SER A 270 3.78 2.07 8.25
CA SER A 270 2.86 2.87 7.43
C SER A 270 1.58 3.27 8.19
N GLY A 271 1.21 4.54 8.08
CA GLY A 271 -0.02 5.10 8.69
C GLY A 271 -0.02 5.14 10.22
N GLY A 272 1.15 5.06 10.87
CA GLY A 272 1.23 4.98 12.34
C GLY A 272 0.68 3.67 12.93
N THR A 273 0.50 2.64 12.10
CA THR A 273 0.04 1.29 12.49
C THR A 273 1.14 0.26 12.25
N THR A 274 0.91 -1.02 12.55
CA THR A 274 1.89 -2.10 12.36
C THR A 274 2.14 -2.49 10.88
N ARG A 275 1.52 -1.81 9.91
CA ARG A 275 1.62 -2.14 8.48
C ARG A 275 3.00 -1.78 7.90
N ARG A 276 3.58 -2.66 7.06
CA ARG A 276 4.82 -2.38 6.31
C ARG A 276 4.54 -1.38 5.18
N ALA A 277 5.54 -0.59 4.80
CA ALA A 277 5.49 0.23 3.59
C ALA A 277 5.28 -0.64 2.34
N ALA A 278 4.60 -0.10 1.32
CA ALA A 278 4.35 -0.81 0.07
C ALA A 278 5.04 -0.06 -1.08
N LYS A 279 5.96 -0.74 -1.77
CA LYS A 279 6.79 -0.18 -2.83
C LYS A 279 6.75 -1.05 -4.08
N MET A 280 6.67 -0.43 -5.27
CA MET A 280 6.92 -1.09 -6.56
C MET A 280 8.23 -0.57 -7.17
N VAL A 281 9.03 -1.50 -7.69
CA VAL A 281 10.25 -1.23 -8.44
C VAL A 281 10.10 -1.83 -9.83
N ILE A 282 10.20 -0.97 -10.85
CA ILE A 282 10.09 -1.40 -12.25
C ILE A 282 11.42 -1.16 -12.96
N VAL A 283 11.85 -2.14 -13.76
CA VAL A 283 13.04 -2.05 -14.62
C VAL A 283 12.69 -2.58 -16.02
N ASP A 284 13.07 -1.85 -17.05
CA ASP A 284 12.86 -2.17 -18.45
C ASP A 284 13.79 -3.32 -18.86
N ALA A 285 13.29 -4.24 -19.69
CA ALA A 285 14.04 -5.44 -20.09
C ALA A 285 15.35 -5.18 -20.86
N ASP A 286 15.57 -3.96 -21.35
CA ASP A 286 16.81 -3.57 -22.05
C ASP A 286 17.82 -2.88 -21.11
N HIS A 287 17.56 -2.84 -19.81
CA HIS A 287 18.45 -2.22 -18.84
C HIS A 287 19.73 -3.06 -18.64
N PRO A 288 20.94 -2.45 -18.56
CA PRO A 288 22.20 -3.17 -18.33
C PRO A 288 22.21 -4.11 -17.13
N ASP A 289 21.60 -3.69 -16.02
CA ASP A 289 21.55 -4.47 -14.78
C ASP A 289 20.33 -5.44 -14.70
N ILE A 290 19.57 -5.64 -15.80
CA ILE A 290 18.30 -6.39 -15.77
C ILE A 290 18.45 -7.83 -15.25
N GLU A 291 19.53 -8.52 -15.63
CA GLU A 291 19.75 -9.90 -15.18
C GLU A 291 19.95 -9.98 -13.66
N GLN A 292 20.68 -9.02 -13.08
CA GLN A 292 20.87 -8.94 -11.63
C GLN A 292 19.55 -8.61 -10.90
N PHE A 293 18.72 -7.76 -11.51
CA PHE A 293 17.41 -7.40 -10.98
C PHE A 293 16.45 -8.60 -10.95
N ILE A 294 16.40 -9.39 -12.03
CA ILE A 294 15.57 -10.61 -12.10
C ILE A 294 16.03 -11.64 -11.07
N ASP A 295 17.33 -11.87 -10.94
CA ASP A 295 17.87 -12.87 -10.00
C ASP A 295 17.83 -12.41 -8.53
N TRP A 296 17.47 -11.14 -8.26
CA TRP A 296 17.68 -10.54 -6.95
C TRP A 296 16.96 -11.29 -5.83
N LYS A 297 15.63 -11.43 -5.90
CA LYS A 297 14.88 -12.10 -4.83
C LYS A 297 15.23 -13.58 -4.72
N VAL A 298 15.38 -14.28 -5.84
CA VAL A 298 15.80 -15.70 -5.87
C VAL A 298 17.08 -15.91 -5.08
N ASN A 299 18.09 -15.07 -5.30
CA ASN A 299 19.36 -15.16 -4.59
C ASN A 299 19.23 -14.84 -3.09
N GLU A 300 18.33 -13.93 -2.71
CA GLU A 300 18.08 -13.57 -1.31
C GLU A 300 17.29 -14.67 -0.58
N GLU A 301 16.33 -15.34 -1.23
CA GLU A 301 15.64 -16.53 -0.71
C GLU A 301 16.62 -17.69 -0.44
N GLN A 302 17.56 -17.93 -1.35
CA GLN A 302 18.61 -18.93 -1.16
C GLN A 302 19.52 -18.60 0.04
N LYS A 303 19.77 -17.31 0.30
CA LYS A 303 20.50 -16.88 1.50
C LYS A 303 19.70 -17.16 2.77
N VAL A 304 18.40 -16.87 2.80
CA VAL A 304 17.53 -17.19 3.95
C VAL A 304 17.58 -18.69 4.24
N ALA A 305 17.39 -19.54 3.22
CA ALA A 305 17.46 -20.99 3.38
C ALA A 305 18.81 -21.44 3.96
N SER A 306 19.91 -20.84 3.49
CA SER A 306 21.26 -21.11 3.98
C SER A 306 21.46 -20.67 5.44
N LEU A 307 20.96 -19.48 5.82
CA LEU A 307 21.05 -18.95 7.19
C LEU A 307 20.25 -19.78 8.19
N VAL A 308 19.02 -20.15 7.83
CA VAL A 308 18.14 -20.99 8.65
C VAL A 308 18.77 -22.37 8.85
N THR A 309 19.20 -23.01 7.76
CA THR A 309 19.81 -24.34 7.82
C THR A 309 21.11 -24.32 8.60
N GLY A 310 22.00 -23.36 8.29
CA GLY A 310 23.28 -23.19 8.97
C GLY A 310 23.13 -22.95 10.47
N SER A 311 22.22 -22.05 10.88
CA SER A 311 22.00 -21.76 12.31
C SER A 311 21.53 -22.99 13.10
N LYS A 312 20.65 -23.82 12.53
CA LYS A 312 20.16 -25.05 13.15
C LYS A 312 21.26 -26.12 13.25
N ILE A 313 22.08 -26.29 12.21
CA ILE A 313 23.22 -27.21 12.21
C ILE A 313 24.25 -26.79 13.25
N VAL A 314 24.60 -25.50 13.28
CA VAL A 314 25.54 -24.95 14.27
C VAL A 314 25.01 -25.19 15.69
N LYS A 315 23.77 -24.80 16.01
CA LYS A 315 23.18 -25.04 17.34
C LYS A 315 23.28 -26.50 17.77
N LYS A 316 22.84 -27.43 16.92
CA LYS A 316 22.86 -28.87 17.17
C LYS A 316 24.27 -29.36 17.56
N HIS A 317 25.28 -28.96 16.81
CA HIS A 317 26.66 -29.37 17.06
C HIS A 317 27.26 -28.72 18.31
N LEU A 318 26.98 -27.44 18.55
CA LEU A 318 27.46 -26.75 19.74
C LEU A 318 26.86 -27.33 21.02
N GLU A 319 25.58 -27.70 21.02
CA GLU A 319 24.93 -28.42 22.13
C GLU A 319 25.53 -29.81 22.35
N ALA A 320 25.82 -30.56 21.28
CA ALA A 320 26.45 -31.87 21.37
C ALA A 320 27.87 -31.80 21.94
N ILE A 321 28.68 -30.83 21.48
CA ILE A 321 30.03 -30.57 21.99
C ILE A 321 29.98 -30.16 23.46
N MET A 322 29.08 -29.25 23.84
CA MET A 322 28.88 -28.84 25.24
C MET A 322 28.54 -30.04 26.12
N LYS A 323 27.60 -30.87 25.69
CA LYS A 323 27.20 -32.09 26.40
C LYS A 323 28.36 -33.08 26.53
N ALA A 324 29.19 -33.23 25.51
CA ALA A 324 30.37 -34.10 25.55
C ALA A 324 31.44 -33.60 26.53
N CYS A 325 31.56 -32.29 26.72
CA CYS A 325 32.42 -31.69 27.74
C CYS A 325 31.85 -31.86 29.16
N VAL A 326 30.55 -31.59 29.35
CA VAL A 326 29.89 -31.57 30.66
C VAL A 326 29.66 -32.97 31.23
N ASN A 327 29.30 -33.94 30.40
CA ASN A 327 28.97 -35.31 30.83
C ASN A 327 30.19 -36.24 30.85
N CYS A 328 31.39 -35.68 30.87
CA CYS A 328 32.63 -36.44 30.87
C CYS A 328 33.00 -36.89 32.29
N GLU A 329 33.42 -38.13 32.43
CA GLU A 329 33.85 -38.75 33.72
C GLU A 329 35.37 -38.66 33.95
N GLY A 330 36.07 -37.83 33.16
CA GLY A 330 37.52 -37.62 33.25
C GLY A 330 37.92 -36.67 34.40
N ASN A 331 39.21 -36.67 34.76
CA ASN A 331 39.71 -35.84 35.86
C ASN A 331 40.10 -34.44 35.37
N GLY A 332 39.61 -33.40 36.04
CA GLY A 332 40.03 -32.02 35.81
C GLY A 332 39.84 -31.55 34.36
N ASP A 333 40.91 -31.11 33.71
CA ASP A 333 40.87 -30.53 32.37
C ASP A 333 40.76 -31.56 31.23
N ASP A 334 40.88 -32.86 31.54
CA ASP A 334 40.85 -33.95 30.55
C ASP A 334 39.54 -33.97 29.73
N CYS A 335 38.45 -33.50 30.34
CA CYS A 335 37.14 -33.42 29.70
C CYS A 335 37.03 -32.39 28.57
N PHE A 336 37.98 -31.45 28.50
CA PHE A 336 38.03 -30.40 27.48
C PHE A 336 39.13 -30.64 26.44
N ASP A 337 39.93 -31.69 26.60
CA ASP A 337 40.96 -32.08 25.62
C ASP A 337 40.41 -33.17 24.67
N PRO A 338 40.23 -32.88 23.37
CA PRO A 338 39.78 -33.88 22.40
C PRO A 338 40.80 -35.00 22.12
N ALA A 339 42.03 -34.92 22.61
CA ALA A 339 42.95 -36.06 22.60
C ALA A 339 42.55 -37.13 23.63
N LEU A 340 41.97 -36.71 24.76
CA LEU A 340 41.64 -37.56 25.91
C LEU A 340 40.14 -37.90 25.97
N ASN A 341 39.27 -36.92 25.72
CA ASN A 341 37.83 -37.12 25.64
C ASN A 341 37.40 -37.59 24.24
N THR A 342 37.21 -38.90 24.08
CA THR A 342 36.83 -39.51 22.79
C THR A 342 35.44 -39.09 22.30
N ALA A 343 34.50 -38.81 23.21
CA ALA A 343 33.18 -38.29 22.86
C ALA A 343 33.32 -36.87 22.29
N LEU A 344 34.07 -35.99 22.95
CA LEU A 344 34.37 -34.65 22.45
C LEU A 344 35.06 -34.71 21.08
N LYS A 345 36.06 -35.58 20.91
CA LYS A 345 36.72 -35.78 19.61
C LYS A 345 35.74 -36.17 18.50
N ARG A 346 34.78 -37.05 18.80
CA ARG A 346 33.74 -37.49 17.86
C ARG A 346 32.83 -36.32 17.48
N GLU A 347 32.34 -35.56 18.45
CA GLU A 347 31.45 -34.42 18.18
C GLU A 347 32.16 -33.30 17.43
N ILE A 348 33.44 -33.02 17.73
CA ILE A 348 34.25 -32.06 16.95
C ILE A 348 34.41 -32.52 15.50
N LYS A 349 34.68 -33.81 15.26
CA LYS A 349 34.78 -34.34 13.89
C LYS A 349 33.44 -34.24 13.15
N ALA A 350 32.32 -34.50 13.82
CA ALA A 350 30.99 -34.36 13.24
C ALA A 350 30.69 -32.90 12.89
N ALA A 351 30.99 -31.96 13.79
CA ALA A 351 30.82 -30.52 13.55
C ALA A 351 31.67 -30.01 12.38
N LYS A 352 32.94 -30.44 12.30
CA LYS A 352 33.82 -30.10 11.16
C LYS A 352 33.34 -30.69 9.85
N LYS A 353 32.78 -31.91 9.87
CA LYS A 353 32.20 -32.56 8.68
C LYS A 353 31.04 -31.74 8.11
N ASP A 354 30.24 -31.12 8.98
CA ASP A 354 29.11 -30.27 8.59
C ASP A 354 29.50 -28.77 8.51
N ALA A 355 30.79 -28.48 8.35
CA ALA A 355 31.35 -27.13 8.14
C ALA A 355 31.03 -26.10 9.24
N VAL A 356 30.85 -26.54 10.50
CA VAL A 356 30.73 -25.63 11.64
C VAL A 356 32.05 -24.88 11.83
N PRO A 357 32.04 -23.53 11.93
CA PRO A 357 33.27 -22.75 12.09
C PRO A 357 34.07 -23.13 13.35
N GLU A 358 35.37 -23.32 13.18
CA GLU A 358 36.23 -23.84 14.27
C GLU A 358 36.27 -22.92 15.50
N ASN A 359 36.19 -21.61 15.30
CA ASN A 359 36.15 -20.64 16.40
C ASN A 359 34.94 -20.86 17.34
N TYR A 360 33.79 -21.29 16.83
CA TYR A 360 32.63 -21.62 17.66
C TYR A 360 32.84 -22.92 18.43
N ILE A 361 33.45 -23.93 17.80
CA ILE A 361 33.82 -25.20 18.46
C ILE A 361 34.75 -24.91 19.65
N TYR A 362 35.82 -24.15 19.43
CA TYR A 362 36.77 -23.78 20.49
C TYR A 362 36.11 -22.95 21.60
N ARG A 363 35.22 -22.01 21.25
CA ARG A 363 34.50 -21.18 22.23
C ARG A 363 33.61 -22.01 23.14
N VAL A 364 32.89 -23.01 22.62
CA VAL A 364 32.06 -23.90 23.44
C VAL A 364 32.88 -24.69 24.44
N ILE A 365 34.02 -25.25 24.00
CA ILE A 365 34.92 -26.01 24.88
C ILE A 365 35.48 -25.10 25.99
N GLN A 366 35.86 -23.86 25.65
CA GLN A 366 36.32 -22.87 26.63
C GLN A 366 35.22 -22.48 27.64
N PHE A 367 33.97 -22.33 27.19
CA PHE A 367 32.85 -22.05 28.09
C PHE A 367 32.56 -23.23 29.01
N ALA A 368 32.58 -24.46 28.48
CA ALA A 368 32.45 -25.67 29.29
C ALA A 368 33.55 -25.72 30.38
N LYS A 369 34.80 -25.39 30.02
CA LYS A 369 35.93 -25.32 30.94
C LYS A 369 35.75 -24.28 32.05
N GLN A 370 35.01 -23.21 31.79
CA GLN A 370 34.66 -22.18 32.77
C GLN A 370 33.46 -22.56 33.67
N GLY A 371 32.90 -23.76 33.50
CA GLY A 371 31.79 -24.27 34.31
C GLY A 371 30.39 -24.00 33.75
N TYR A 372 30.28 -23.48 32.52
CA TYR A 372 28.97 -23.35 31.86
C TYR A 372 28.49 -24.71 31.36
N THR A 373 27.23 -25.05 31.63
CA THR A 373 26.63 -26.34 31.24
C THR A 373 25.72 -26.25 30.01
N SER A 374 25.41 -25.03 29.57
CA SER A 374 24.62 -24.75 28.38
C SER A 374 25.07 -23.44 27.75
N MET A 375 24.77 -23.27 26.46
CA MET A 375 25.00 -22.04 25.73
C MET A 375 23.78 -21.74 24.88
N ALA A 376 23.18 -20.57 25.09
CA ALA A 376 22.10 -20.12 24.22
C ALA A 376 22.67 -19.77 22.83
N PHE A 377 22.12 -20.39 21.79
CA PHE A 377 22.39 -20.05 20.40
C PHE A 377 21.06 -19.84 19.70
N ASN A 378 20.82 -18.63 19.21
CA ASN A 378 19.60 -18.29 18.51
C ASN A 378 19.61 -18.94 17.12
N THR A 379 18.49 -19.55 16.75
CA THR A 379 18.28 -20.08 15.41
C THR A 379 17.33 -19.18 14.64
N TYR A 380 17.45 -19.23 13.32
CA TYR A 380 16.51 -18.57 12.43
C TYR A 380 15.43 -19.55 11.95
N ASP A 381 14.35 -19.00 11.41
CA ASP A 381 13.27 -19.73 10.75
C ASP A 381 12.88 -19.05 9.42
N THR A 382 11.99 -19.71 8.70
CA THR A 382 11.54 -19.31 7.35
C THR A 382 10.22 -18.53 7.37
N ASP A 383 9.74 -18.09 8.53
CA ASP A 383 8.58 -17.19 8.55
C ASP A 383 8.97 -15.84 7.96
N TRP A 384 8.07 -15.24 7.17
CA TRP A 384 8.33 -14.01 6.40
C TRP A 384 8.56 -12.75 7.26
N ASP A 385 8.28 -12.84 8.56
CA ASP A 385 8.58 -11.83 9.58
C ASP A 385 9.75 -12.20 10.50
N SER A 386 10.46 -13.29 10.17
CA SER A 386 11.62 -13.74 10.94
C SER A 386 12.83 -12.82 10.81
N ASP A 387 13.71 -12.91 11.81
CA ASP A 387 15.00 -12.24 11.80
C ASP A 387 15.85 -12.61 10.56
N ALA A 388 15.64 -13.78 9.96
CA ALA A 388 16.34 -14.18 8.74
C ALA A 388 16.00 -13.25 7.59
N TYR A 389 14.69 -13.04 7.34
CA TYR A 389 14.20 -12.16 6.29
C TYR A 389 14.58 -10.70 6.55
N LEU A 390 14.71 -10.29 7.81
CA LEU A 390 15.21 -8.97 8.17
C LEU A 390 16.70 -8.76 7.82
N THR A 391 17.49 -9.80 7.57
CA THR A 391 18.92 -9.67 7.21
C THR A 391 19.19 -9.64 5.70
N VAL A 392 18.26 -10.09 4.89
CA VAL A 392 18.37 -10.08 3.41
C VAL A 392 17.77 -8.82 2.79
N SER A 393 17.96 -8.62 1.49
CA SER A 393 17.46 -7.45 0.75
C SER A 393 16.37 -7.80 -0.26
N GLY A 394 15.66 -6.79 -0.76
CA GLY A 394 14.64 -6.95 -1.82
C GLY A 394 13.31 -7.51 -1.34
N GLN A 395 13.05 -7.47 -0.04
CA GLN A 395 11.85 -8.06 0.58
C GLN A 395 10.75 -7.03 0.87
N ASN A 396 11.06 -5.73 0.76
CA ASN A 396 10.14 -4.63 1.04
C ASN A 396 9.64 -3.92 -0.23
N SER A 397 9.79 -4.56 -1.40
CA SER A 397 9.22 -4.11 -2.66
C SER A 397 8.66 -5.27 -3.48
N ASN A 398 7.62 -4.97 -4.25
CA ASN A 398 7.25 -5.74 -5.43
C ASN A 398 8.18 -5.32 -6.56
N ASN A 399 8.69 -6.29 -7.32
CA ASN A 399 9.59 -6.05 -8.43
C ASN A 399 8.87 -6.46 -9.72
N SER A 400 9.00 -5.65 -10.77
CA SER A 400 8.40 -5.97 -12.08
C SER A 400 9.31 -5.60 -13.23
N VAL A 401 9.29 -6.43 -14.27
CA VAL A 401 10.01 -6.16 -15.51
C VAL A 401 9.04 -5.51 -16.50
N SER A 402 9.46 -4.36 -17.04
CA SER A 402 8.74 -3.63 -18.08
C SER A 402 9.13 -4.13 -19.46
N LEU A 403 8.14 -4.66 -20.18
CA LEU A 403 8.28 -5.36 -21.46
C LEU A 403 7.54 -4.60 -22.55
N LYS A 404 8.18 -4.47 -23.71
CA LYS A 404 7.55 -3.95 -24.94
C LYS A 404 7.26 -5.11 -25.89
N ASP A 405 6.32 -4.92 -26.81
CA ASP A 405 5.95 -5.93 -27.81
C ASP A 405 7.15 -6.45 -28.62
N ASN A 406 8.13 -5.59 -28.91
CA ASN A 406 9.31 -5.99 -29.68
C ASN A 406 10.18 -7.01 -28.94
N PHE A 407 10.21 -6.98 -27.60
CA PHE A 407 10.86 -8.02 -26.80
C PHE A 407 10.14 -9.35 -26.96
N LEU A 408 8.81 -9.36 -26.81
CA LEU A 408 8.01 -10.58 -26.94
C LEU A 408 8.12 -11.19 -28.36
N ARG A 409 8.09 -10.35 -29.40
CA ARG A 409 8.35 -10.79 -30.79
C ARG A 409 9.75 -11.38 -30.95
N ALA A 410 10.77 -10.81 -30.28
CA ALA A 410 12.11 -11.38 -30.29
C ALA A 410 12.19 -12.73 -29.55
N VAL A 411 11.43 -12.93 -28.47
CA VAL A 411 11.32 -14.22 -27.76
C VAL A 411 10.71 -15.29 -28.68
N GLU A 412 9.61 -14.97 -29.37
CA GLU A 412 8.95 -15.87 -30.31
C GLU A 412 9.88 -16.26 -31.47
N ALA A 413 10.62 -15.29 -32.01
CA ALA A 413 11.52 -15.46 -33.14
C ALA A 413 12.92 -16.01 -32.77
N ASP A 414 13.18 -16.32 -31.50
CA ASP A 414 14.51 -16.71 -30.98
C ASP A 414 15.64 -15.69 -31.33
N GLY A 415 15.25 -14.42 -31.36
CA GLY A 415 16.10 -13.29 -31.70
C GLY A 415 17.04 -12.85 -30.59
N ASP A 416 17.93 -11.93 -30.95
CA ASP A 416 18.85 -11.30 -30.02
C ASP A 416 18.19 -10.10 -29.33
N TRP A 417 18.63 -9.80 -28.10
CA TRP A 417 18.18 -8.68 -27.29
C TRP A 417 19.37 -7.88 -26.75
N GLN A 418 19.30 -6.56 -26.85
CA GLN A 418 20.42 -5.67 -26.52
C GLN A 418 20.19 -4.95 -25.20
N LEU A 419 21.15 -5.06 -24.28
CA LEU A 419 21.19 -4.27 -23.05
C LEU A 419 21.96 -2.97 -23.29
N THR A 420 21.32 -1.83 -23.03
CA THR A 420 21.76 -0.53 -23.55
C THR A 420 22.13 0.45 -22.44
N ALA A 421 23.33 1.02 -22.49
CA ALA A 421 23.82 2.04 -21.55
C ALA A 421 22.89 3.27 -21.51
N ARG A 422 22.60 3.79 -20.31
CA ARG A 422 21.69 4.94 -20.16
C ARG A 422 22.34 6.28 -20.47
N LYS A 423 23.67 6.37 -20.42
CA LYS A 423 24.39 7.63 -20.69
C LYS A 423 24.60 7.96 -22.16
N ASP A 424 24.94 6.96 -22.97
CA ASP A 424 25.34 7.18 -24.37
C ASP A 424 24.64 6.25 -25.38
N GLY A 425 23.71 5.39 -24.92
CA GLY A 425 22.93 4.52 -25.78
C GLY A 425 23.72 3.37 -26.42
N LYS A 426 24.97 3.12 -25.99
CA LYS A 426 25.75 2.00 -26.51
C LYS A 426 25.22 0.67 -25.99
N VAL A 427 25.26 -0.34 -26.85
CA VAL A 427 25.02 -1.73 -26.45
C VAL A 427 26.18 -2.20 -25.57
N LEU A 428 25.86 -2.59 -24.34
CA LEU A 428 26.83 -3.13 -23.39
C LEU A 428 26.89 -4.66 -23.44
N LYS A 429 25.75 -5.31 -23.70
CA LYS A 429 25.64 -6.77 -23.79
C LYS A 429 24.53 -7.13 -24.78
N THR A 430 24.72 -8.22 -25.51
CA THR A 430 23.68 -8.84 -26.33
C THR A 430 23.38 -10.22 -25.78
N LEU A 431 22.11 -10.54 -25.63
CA LEU A 431 21.57 -11.80 -25.08
C LEU A 431 20.66 -12.46 -26.12
N LYS A 432 20.29 -13.72 -25.90
CA LYS A 432 19.08 -14.27 -26.51
C LYS A 432 17.86 -13.79 -25.75
N ALA A 433 16.84 -13.30 -26.48
CA ALA A 433 15.60 -12.83 -25.87
C ALA A 433 14.91 -13.97 -25.09
N ARG A 434 14.93 -15.18 -25.63
CA ARG A 434 14.38 -16.38 -25.00
C ARG A 434 15.07 -16.73 -23.68
N ASP A 435 16.40 -16.63 -23.61
CA ASP A 435 17.12 -16.89 -22.36
C ASP A 435 16.73 -15.91 -21.26
N LEU A 436 16.56 -14.63 -21.60
CA LEU A 436 16.09 -13.61 -20.65
C LEU A 436 14.63 -13.88 -20.22
N TRP A 437 13.77 -14.32 -21.13
CA TRP A 437 12.38 -14.71 -20.82
C TRP A 437 12.30 -15.92 -19.89
N GLU A 438 13.04 -16.99 -20.19
CA GLU A 438 13.14 -18.17 -19.32
C GLU A 438 13.65 -17.81 -17.93
N LYS A 439 14.61 -16.88 -17.86
CA LYS A 439 15.13 -16.35 -16.60
C LYS A 439 14.06 -15.63 -15.77
N ILE A 440 13.23 -14.81 -16.41
CA ILE A 440 12.08 -14.16 -15.76
C ILE A 440 11.09 -15.22 -15.25
N GLY A 441 10.76 -16.21 -16.09
CA GLY A 441 9.84 -17.29 -15.72
C GLY A 441 10.34 -18.13 -14.54
N TYR A 442 11.62 -18.52 -14.55
CA TYR A 442 12.24 -19.24 -13.44
C TYR A 442 12.24 -18.41 -12.15
N ALA A 443 12.59 -17.13 -12.22
CA ALA A 443 12.60 -16.26 -11.04
C ALA A 443 11.20 -16.09 -10.43
N ALA A 444 10.18 -15.88 -11.27
CA ALA A 444 8.79 -15.80 -10.84
C ALA A 444 8.30 -17.11 -10.22
N TRP A 445 8.67 -18.26 -10.77
CA TRP A 445 8.38 -19.56 -10.14
C TRP A 445 9.10 -19.74 -8.80
N ALA A 446 10.38 -19.37 -8.73
CA ALA A 446 11.22 -19.60 -7.55
C ALA A 446 10.94 -18.63 -6.39
N SER A 447 10.43 -17.42 -6.67
CA SER A 447 10.32 -16.34 -5.68
C SER A 447 9.06 -15.48 -5.77
N ALA A 448 8.11 -15.78 -6.67
CA ALA A 448 6.94 -14.95 -7.00
C ALA A 448 7.25 -13.58 -7.63
N ASP A 449 8.52 -13.26 -7.89
CA ASP A 449 8.99 -12.02 -8.52
C ASP A 449 10.04 -12.33 -9.61
N PRO A 450 10.20 -11.47 -10.63
CA PRO A 450 9.44 -10.24 -10.84
C PRO A 450 8.10 -10.47 -11.54
N GLY A 451 7.14 -9.60 -11.27
CA GLY A 451 5.93 -9.46 -12.09
C GLY A 451 6.22 -8.87 -13.48
N LEU A 452 5.19 -8.77 -14.31
CA LEU A 452 5.29 -8.26 -15.68
C LEU A 452 4.51 -6.97 -15.86
N HIS A 453 5.12 -6.03 -16.56
CA HIS A 453 4.52 -4.76 -16.94
C HIS A 453 4.52 -4.63 -18.46
N PHE A 454 3.36 -4.81 -19.09
CA PHE A 454 3.21 -4.78 -20.56
C PHE A 454 3.16 -3.34 -21.07
N ASN A 455 4.34 -2.75 -21.25
CA ASN A 455 4.55 -1.33 -21.52
C ASN A 455 3.81 -0.83 -22.77
N THR A 456 3.83 -1.62 -23.84
CA THR A 456 3.12 -1.27 -25.08
C THR A 456 1.62 -1.21 -24.84
N THR A 457 1.03 -2.31 -24.33
CA THR A 457 -0.41 -2.39 -24.07
C THR A 457 -0.91 -1.29 -23.15
N MET A 458 -0.24 -1.01 -22.03
CA MET A 458 -0.70 0.05 -21.13
C MET A 458 -0.70 1.44 -21.79
N ASN A 459 0.27 1.73 -22.66
CA ASN A 459 0.35 3.01 -23.35
C ASN A 459 -0.65 3.08 -24.53
N ASP A 460 -0.96 1.94 -25.16
CA ASP A 460 -2.03 1.86 -26.15
C ASP A 460 -3.40 2.24 -25.56
N TRP A 461 -3.62 1.97 -24.27
CA TRP A 461 -4.85 2.35 -23.56
C TRP A 461 -4.73 3.67 -22.76
N HIS A 462 -3.63 4.41 -22.92
CA HIS A 462 -3.43 5.65 -22.17
C HIS A 462 -4.32 6.80 -22.70
N THR A 463 -5.16 7.33 -21.83
CA THR A 463 -6.05 8.46 -22.11
C THR A 463 -5.31 9.81 -22.23
N CYS A 464 -4.10 9.93 -21.67
CA CYS A 464 -3.34 11.18 -21.63
C CYS A 464 -1.96 11.09 -22.31
N ALA A 465 -1.85 10.33 -23.41
CA ALA A 465 -0.57 10.09 -24.09
C ALA A 465 0.14 11.35 -24.61
N SER A 466 -0.59 12.46 -24.84
CA SER A 466 0.03 13.76 -25.23
C SER A 466 0.82 14.39 -24.08
N ALA A 467 0.53 14.00 -22.84
CA ALA A 467 1.21 14.51 -21.65
C ALA A 467 2.49 13.74 -21.29
N GLY A 468 2.62 12.49 -21.75
CA GLY A 468 3.75 11.63 -21.48
C GLY A 468 3.39 10.16 -21.62
N ALA A 469 4.42 9.31 -21.54
CA ALA A 469 4.22 7.86 -21.50
C ALA A 469 4.01 7.39 -20.05
N ILE A 470 3.19 6.34 -19.89
CA ILE A 470 3.15 5.57 -18.66
C ILE A 470 4.46 4.77 -18.58
N ARG A 471 5.17 4.92 -17.47
CA ARG A 471 6.47 4.26 -17.22
C ARG A 471 6.43 3.31 -16.04
N ALA A 472 5.58 3.60 -15.07
CA ALA A 472 5.48 2.88 -13.82
C ALA A 472 4.01 2.65 -13.43
N SER A 473 3.84 1.90 -12.36
CA SER A 473 2.57 1.66 -11.68
C SER A 473 2.72 1.92 -10.19
N ASN A 474 1.62 1.91 -9.46
CA ASN A 474 1.65 1.82 -8.00
C ASN A 474 2.05 0.39 -7.52
N PRO A 475 2.16 0.13 -6.20
CA PRO A 475 2.57 -1.17 -5.65
C PRO A 475 1.86 -2.42 -6.15
N CYS A 476 0.57 -2.32 -6.47
CA CYS A 476 -0.25 -3.48 -6.84
C CYS A 476 -0.59 -3.53 -8.34
N SER A 477 -0.01 -2.66 -9.16
CA SER A 477 -0.15 -2.66 -10.63
C SER A 477 -1.58 -2.40 -11.16
N GLU A 478 -2.45 -1.79 -10.36
CA GLU A 478 -3.82 -1.43 -10.74
C GLU A 478 -3.97 0.04 -11.16
N TYR A 479 -3.03 0.90 -10.78
CA TYR A 479 -2.99 2.30 -11.20
C TYR A 479 -1.85 2.53 -12.21
N MET A 480 -2.24 2.83 -13.44
CA MET A 480 -1.38 3.03 -14.60
C MET A 480 -1.58 4.45 -15.16
N PHE A 481 -0.64 5.34 -14.88
CA PHE A 481 -0.73 6.72 -15.32
C PHE A 481 0.65 7.39 -15.37
N LEU A 482 0.68 8.70 -15.57
CA LEU A 482 1.90 9.50 -15.64
C LEU A 482 2.70 9.43 -14.33
N ASP A 483 4.02 9.58 -14.44
CA ASP A 483 4.86 9.73 -13.26
C ASP A 483 4.46 10.98 -12.45
N ASP A 484 4.76 10.94 -11.15
CA ASP A 484 4.43 12.00 -10.19
C ASP A 484 2.92 12.30 -10.14
N THR A 485 2.10 11.25 -10.12
CA THR A 485 0.64 11.34 -9.95
C THR A 485 0.15 10.42 -8.84
N ALA A 486 -1.08 10.66 -8.37
CA ALA A 486 -1.69 9.89 -7.30
C ALA A 486 -3.11 9.46 -7.67
N CYS A 487 -3.51 8.31 -7.15
CA CYS A 487 -4.86 7.78 -7.30
C CYS A 487 -5.46 7.41 -5.94
N ASN A 488 -6.71 7.80 -5.78
CA ASN A 488 -7.57 7.37 -4.69
C ASN A 488 -8.53 6.28 -5.20
N LEU A 489 -8.77 5.30 -4.33
CA LEU A 489 -9.51 4.10 -4.70
C LEU A 489 -10.74 3.89 -3.84
N ALA A 490 -11.75 3.25 -4.43
CA ALA A 490 -12.87 2.65 -3.71
C ALA A 490 -13.27 1.32 -4.37
N SER A 491 -13.76 0.39 -3.56
CA SER A 491 -14.23 -0.91 -4.01
C SER A 491 -15.67 -1.13 -3.60
N ILE A 492 -16.54 -1.32 -4.58
CA ILE A 492 -17.94 -1.69 -4.39
C ILE A 492 -18.01 -3.18 -4.04
N ASN A 493 -18.65 -3.53 -2.93
CA ASN A 493 -18.90 -4.91 -2.58
C ASN A 493 -20.07 -5.43 -3.42
N LEU A 494 -19.88 -6.45 -4.25
CA LEU A 494 -20.95 -6.92 -5.14
C LEU A 494 -22.07 -7.70 -4.41
N LEU A 495 -21.79 -8.28 -3.24
CA LEU A 495 -22.73 -9.17 -2.54
C LEU A 495 -24.04 -8.48 -2.09
N PRO A 496 -24.02 -7.26 -1.51
CA PRO A 496 -25.24 -6.55 -1.13
C PRO A 496 -26.21 -6.22 -2.27
N TYR A 497 -25.78 -6.33 -3.53
CA TYR A 497 -26.64 -6.10 -4.70
C TYR A 497 -27.26 -7.39 -5.23
N ARG A 498 -26.87 -8.56 -4.73
CA ARG A 498 -27.51 -9.83 -5.09
C ARG A 498 -28.85 -9.94 -4.37
N ARG A 499 -29.93 -10.13 -5.13
CA ARG A 499 -31.27 -10.38 -4.62
C ARG A 499 -31.42 -11.84 -4.18
N GLU A 500 -32.50 -12.13 -3.46
CA GLU A 500 -32.78 -13.49 -2.98
C GLU A 500 -32.97 -14.49 -4.13
N ASP A 501 -33.57 -14.03 -5.24
CA ASP A 501 -33.77 -14.81 -6.47
C ASP A 501 -32.48 -15.04 -7.29
N GLY A 502 -31.34 -14.54 -6.83
CA GLY A 502 -30.04 -14.64 -7.50
C GLY A 502 -29.78 -13.58 -8.56
N THR A 503 -30.75 -12.73 -8.89
CA THR A 503 -30.54 -11.60 -9.80
C THR A 503 -29.78 -10.46 -9.12
N ILE A 504 -29.21 -9.54 -9.90
CA ILE A 504 -28.45 -8.40 -9.39
C ILE A 504 -29.31 -7.14 -9.47
N ASP A 505 -29.39 -6.37 -8.39
CA ASP A 505 -30.02 -5.05 -8.37
C ASP A 505 -29.14 -4.00 -9.04
N ILE A 506 -29.14 -4.01 -10.37
CA ILE A 506 -28.31 -3.13 -11.21
C ILE A 506 -28.53 -1.66 -10.87
N ALA A 507 -29.77 -1.22 -10.67
CA ALA A 507 -30.03 0.19 -10.42
C ALA A 507 -29.49 0.66 -9.04
N ALA A 508 -29.38 -0.22 -8.05
CA ALA A 508 -28.69 0.10 -6.80
C ALA A 508 -27.17 0.11 -6.97
N TYR A 509 -26.64 -0.79 -7.80
CA TYR A 509 -25.23 -0.80 -8.17
C TYR A 509 -24.82 0.48 -8.89
N GLU A 510 -25.56 0.90 -9.92
CA GLU A 510 -25.34 2.14 -10.67
C GLU A 510 -25.39 3.38 -9.77
N HIS A 511 -26.35 3.43 -8.84
CA HIS A 511 -26.43 4.51 -7.84
C HIS A 511 -25.17 4.61 -6.99
N THR A 512 -24.65 3.48 -6.50
CA THR A 512 -23.37 3.46 -5.76
C THR A 512 -22.21 3.88 -6.64
N VAL A 513 -22.12 3.37 -7.88
CA VAL A 513 -21.06 3.77 -8.83
C VAL A 513 -21.06 5.28 -9.00
N ARG A 514 -22.23 5.87 -9.26
CA ARG A 514 -22.40 7.31 -9.43
C ARG A 514 -21.92 8.10 -8.21
N LEU A 515 -22.41 7.80 -7.01
CA LEU A 515 -22.03 8.57 -5.82
C LEU A 515 -20.54 8.42 -5.50
N TRP A 516 -19.97 7.23 -5.69
CA TRP A 516 -18.56 7.00 -5.41
C TRP A 516 -17.61 7.58 -6.45
N THR A 517 -18.02 7.74 -7.71
CA THR A 517 -17.27 8.57 -8.66
C THR A 517 -17.17 10.02 -8.15
N VAL A 518 -18.24 10.58 -7.59
CA VAL A 518 -18.23 11.94 -7.01
C VAL A 518 -17.35 12.01 -5.75
N VAL A 519 -17.42 11.02 -4.85
CA VAL A 519 -16.54 10.95 -3.67
C VAL A 519 -15.07 10.94 -4.07
N LEU A 520 -14.71 10.18 -5.11
CA LEU A 520 -13.34 10.11 -5.58
C LEU A 520 -12.87 11.46 -6.15
N GLU A 521 -13.69 12.15 -6.95
CA GLU A 521 -13.35 13.48 -7.47
C GLU A 521 -13.17 14.52 -6.34
N ILE A 522 -14.11 14.57 -5.39
CA ILE A 522 -14.00 15.46 -4.21
C ILE A 522 -12.72 15.18 -3.41
N SER A 523 -12.33 13.91 -3.34
CA SER A 523 -11.14 13.50 -2.60
C SER A 523 -9.83 13.97 -3.24
N VAL A 524 -9.79 14.19 -4.55
CA VAL A 524 -8.66 14.85 -5.23
C VAL A 524 -8.57 16.31 -4.77
N MET A 525 -9.70 17.01 -4.78
CA MET A 525 -9.79 18.43 -4.44
C MET A 525 -9.34 18.75 -3.00
N MET A 526 -9.71 17.90 -2.03
CA MET A 526 -9.39 18.13 -0.62
C MET A 526 -7.96 17.71 -0.22
N ALA A 527 -7.24 16.98 -1.07
CA ALA A 527 -6.01 16.30 -0.68
C ALA A 527 -4.76 17.17 -0.65
N GLN A 528 -3.77 16.73 0.12
CA GLN A 528 -2.38 17.18 0.03
C GLN A 528 -1.44 16.03 -0.34
N PHE A 529 -0.27 16.37 -0.90
CA PHE A 529 0.66 15.46 -1.58
C PHE A 529 2.11 15.73 -1.15
N PRO A 530 3.03 14.75 -1.24
CA PRO A 530 4.36 14.85 -0.61
C PRO A 530 5.38 15.69 -1.41
N SER A 531 5.05 16.08 -2.65
CA SER A 531 5.86 16.93 -3.53
C SER A 531 4.99 17.90 -4.34
N LYS A 532 5.64 18.90 -4.93
CA LYS A 532 4.99 19.94 -5.75
C LYS A 532 4.42 19.34 -7.03
N GLU A 533 5.18 18.46 -7.66
CA GLU A 533 4.87 17.80 -8.92
C GLU A 533 3.62 16.94 -8.75
N ILE A 534 3.56 16.13 -7.69
CA ILE A 534 2.40 15.28 -7.41
C ILE A 534 1.17 16.11 -7.10
N ALA A 535 1.30 17.18 -6.32
CA ALA A 535 0.18 18.08 -6.05
C ALA A 535 -0.36 18.71 -7.35
N LYS A 536 0.54 19.18 -8.22
CA LYS A 536 0.17 19.80 -9.48
C LYS A 536 -0.47 18.80 -10.44
N LEU A 537 0.18 17.67 -10.73
CA LEU A 537 -0.32 16.73 -11.72
C LEU A 537 -1.60 16.01 -11.23
N SER A 538 -1.73 15.74 -9.93
CA SER A 538 -2.98 15.17 -9.40
C SER A 538 -4.16 16.14 -9.58
N TYR A 539 -3.93 17.45 -9.45
CA TYR A 539 -4.93 18.47 -9.77
C TYR A 539 -5.19 18.62 -11.27
N ASP A 540 -4.13 18.58 -12.08
CA ASP A 540 -4.21 18.79 -13.53
C ASP A 540 -4.92 17.64 -14.25
N TYR A 541 -4.88 16.39 -13.73
CA TYR A 541 -5.48 15.21 -14.37
C TYR A 541 -6.62 14.53 -13.61
N ARG A 542 -6.72 14.73 -12.28
CA ARG A 542 -7.81 14.23 -11.43
C ARG A 542 -8.16 12.75 -11.62
N THR A 543 -7.15 11.88 -11.56
CA THR A 543 -7.35 10.44 -11.79
C THR A 543 -8.09 9.75 -10.65
N LEU A 544 -9.03 8.87 -10.98
CA LEU A 544 -9.90 8.17 -10.03
C LEU A 544 -9.77 6.65 -10.22
N GLY A 545 -9.88 5.86 -9.14
CA GLY A 545 -9.87 4.40 -9.22
C GLY A 545 -11.09 3.77 -8.54
N LEU A 546 -12.18 3.60 -9.29
CA LEU A 546 -13.35 2.87 -8.83
C LEU A 546 -13.30 1.42 -9.31
N GLY A 547 -13.37 0.48 -8.37
CA GLY A 547 -13.43 -0.95 -8.65
C GLY A 547 -14.50 -1.67 -7.86
N TYR A 548 -14.46 -2.99 -7.86
CA TYR A 548 -15.35 -3.83 -7.06
C TYR A 548 -14.61 -4.99 -6.40
N ALA A 549 -15.24 -5.55 -5.37
CA ALA A 549 -14.78 -6.71 -4.62
C ALA A 549 -15.87 -7.79 -4.58
N ASN A 550 -15.49 -9.01 -4.17
CA ASN A 550 -16.38 -10.17 -4.01
C ASN A 550 -17.04 -10.69 -5.30
N ILE A 551 -16.41 -10.53 -6.47
CA ILE A 551 -16.89 -11.21 -7.69
C ILE A 551 -16.91 -12.73 -7.51
N GLY A 552 -15.87 -13.31 -6.90
CA GLY A 552 -15.87 -14.75 -6.59
C GLY A 552 -16.98 -15.14 -5.61
N GLY A 553 -17.21 -14.34 -4.57
CA GLY A 553 -18.31 -14.55 -3.62
C GLY A 553 -19.68 -14.49 -4.30
N LEU A 554 -19.89 -13.51 -5.18
CA LEU A 554 -21.11 -13.37 -5.96
C LEU A 554 -21.35 -14.60 -6.85
N LEU A 555 -20.33 -15.05 -7.61
CA LEU A 555 -20.45 -16.21 -8.50
C LEU A 555 -20.72 -17.50 -7.71
N MET A 556 -19.96 -17.75 -6.65
CA MET A 556 -20.15 -18.94 -5.79
C MET A 556 -21.54 -19.00 -5.17
N THR A 557 -22.03 -17.88 -4.60
CA THR A 557 -23.38 -17.82 -3.99
C THR A 557 -24.51 -17.88 -5.04
N SER A 558 -24.19 -17.67 -6.31
CA SER A 558 -25.12 -17.82 -7.44
C SER A 558 -25.03 -19.19 -8.11
N GLY A 559 -24.18 -20.09 -7.62
CA GLY A 559 -23.98 -21.43 -8.20
C GLY A 559 -23.21 -21.42 -9.53
N ILE A 560 -22.48 -20.34 -9.83
CA ILE A 560 -21.77 -20.14 -11.09
C ILE A 560 -20.27 -20.40 -10.86
N PRO A 561 -19.63 -21.32 -11.60
CA PRO A 561 -18.19 -21.57 -11.47
C PRO A 561 -17.36 -20.35 -11.86
N TYR A 562 -16.30 -20.06 -11.11
CA TYR A 562 -15.41 -18.93 -11.37
C TYR A 562 -14.73 -19.01 -12.75
N ASP A 563 -14.19 -20.19 -13.08
CA ASP A 563 -13.63 -20.48 -14.40
C ASP A 563 -14.73 -21.01 -15.34
N SER A 564 -15.60 -20.11 -15.78
CA SER A 564 -16.64 -20.40 -16.77
C SER A 564 -16.88 -19.21 -17.68
N ASP A 565 -17.44 -19.48 -18.87
CA ASP A 565 -17.84 -18.43 -19.81
C ASP A 565 -18.91 -17.52 -19.20
N GLU A 566 -19.84 -18.09 -18.43
CA GLU A 566 -20.87 -17.34 -17.70
C GLU A 566 -20.27 -16.42 -16.64
N GLY A 567 -19.34 -16.93 -15.82
CA GLY A 567 -18.64 -16.13 -14.80
C GLY A 567 -17.84 -14.97 -15.41
N ARG A 568 -17.15 -15.21 -16.53
CA ARG A 568 -16.46 -14.17 -17.30
C ARG A 568 -17.44 -13.14 -17.88
N ALA A 569 -18.57 -13.58 -18.42
CA ALA A 569 -19.59 -12.69 -18.98
C ALA A 569 -20.23 -11.78 -17.92
N ILE A 570 -20.54 -12.31 -16.73
CA ILE A 570 -21.06 -11.52 -15.61
C ILE A 570 -20.02 -10.48 -15.15
N CYS A 571 -18.77 -10.89 -14.99
CA CYS A 571 -17.66 -9.99 -14.64
C CYS A 571 -17.52 -8.85 -15.66
N ALA A 572 -17.55 -9.19 -16.97
CA ALA A 572 -17.50 -8.21 -18.05
C ALA A 572 -18.71 -7.25 -18.03
N ALA A 573 -19.93 -7.76 -17.81
CA ALA A 573 -21.14 -6.94 -17.75
C ALA A 573 -21.12 -5.95 -16.57
N LEU A 574 -20.75 -6.41 -15.37
CA LEU A 574 -20.64 -5.54 -14.19
C LEU A 574 -19.55 -4.47 -14.38
N THR A 575 -18.41 -4.86 -14.95
CA THR A 575 -17.33 -3.92 -15.29
C THR A 575 -17.82 -2.88 -16.30
N ALA A 576 -18.48 -3.30 -17.38
CA ALA A 576 -18.98 -2.39 -18.41
C ALA A 576 -20.01 -1.40 -17.86
N ILE A 577 -20.94 -1.85 -17.01
CA ILE A 577 -21.91 -0.97 -16.34
C ILE A 577 -21.20 0.06 -15.45
N MET A 578 -20.25 -0.40 -14.63
CA MET A 578 -19.45 0.50 -13.78
C MET A 578 -18.69 1.54 -14.59
N THR A 579 -18.02 1.12 -15.67
CA THR A 579 -17.29 2.01 -16.58
C THR A 579 -18.24 3.03 -17.22
N GLY A 580 -19.36 2.59 -17.77
CA GLY A 580 -20.34 3.47 -18.42
C GLY A 580 -20.92 4.52 -17.46
N VAL A 581 -21.35 4.11 -16.26
CA VAL A 581 -21.89 5.03 -15.25
C VAL A 581 -20.81 5.98 -14.72
N ALA A 582 -19.59 5.50 -14.49
CA ALA A 582 -18.49 6.36 -14.06
C ALA A 582 -18.15 7.42 -15.12
N TYR A 583 -18.08 7.04 -16.39
CA TYR A 583 -17.85 7.97 -17.50
C TYR A 583 -18.99 8.97 -17.67
N SER A 584 -20.24 8.50 -17.60
CA SER A 584 -21.41 9.40 -17.64
C SER A 584 -21.40 10.39 -16.48
N THR A 585 -21.07 9.94 -15.27
CA THR A 585 -20.97 10.80 -14.08
C THR A 585 -19.82 11.80 -14.22
N SER A 586 -18.67 11.37 -14.73
CA SER A 586 -17.54 12.26 -15.01
C SER A 586 -17.89 13.32 -16.06
N ALA A 587 -18.64 12.97 -17.10
CA ALA A 587 -19.10 13.92 -18.11
C ALA A 587 -20.11 14.94 -17.53
N GLU A 588 -21.02 14.50 -16.65
CA GLU A 588 -21.93 15.39 -15.93
C GLU A 588 -21.14 16.37 -15.05
N MET A 589 -20.17 15.89 -14.26
CA MET A 589 -19.30 16.75 -13.45
C MET A 589 -18.54 17.75 -14.32
N ALA A 590 -17.98 17.30 -15.44
CA ALA A 590 -17.28 18.17 -16.38
C ALA A 590 -18.19 19.26 -16.98
N SER A 591 -19.48 18.96 -17.22
CA SER A 591 -20.44 19.94 -17.74
C SER A 591 -20.82 21.03 -16.73
N GLU A 592 -20.76 20.73 -15.44
CA GLU A 592 -21.16 21.66 -14.35
C GLU A 592 -19.94 22.37 -13.73
N LEU A 593 -18.79 21.69 -13.63
CA LEU A 593 -17.58 22.16 -12.92
C LEU A 593 -16.36 22.37 -13.85
N GLY A 594 -16.48 22.01 -15.13
CA GLY A 594 -15.38 21.96 -16.08
C GLY A 594 -14.62 20.63 -16.07
N ALA A 595 -14.04 20.27 -17.21
CA ALA A 595 -13.14 19.12 -17.32
C ALA A 595 -11.85 19.33 -16.50
N PHE A 596 -11.05 18.27 -16.33
CA PHE A 596 -9.73 18.41 -15.72
C PHE A 596 -8.85 19.39 -16.53
N PRO A 597 -7.97 20.17 -15.87
CA PRO A 597 -7.24 21.27 -16.51
C PRO A 597 -6.51 20.94 -17.81
N ASP A 598 -5.89 19.77 -17.92
CA ASP A 598 -5.13 19.38 -19.12
C ASP A 598 -5.93 18.54 -20.13
N TYR A 599 -7.27 18.65 -20.11
CA TYR A 599 -8.15 17.90 -21.02
C TYR A 599 -7.89 18.23 -22.48
N ASP A 600 -7.79 19.51 -22.85
CA ASP A 600 -7.71 19.92 -24.26
C ASP A 600 -6.53 19.30 -25.01
N ARG A 601 -5.37 19.20 -24.34
CA ARG A 601 -4.17 18.55 -24.89
C ARG A 601 -4.37 17.04 -25.13
N ASN A 602 -5.22 16.42 -24.34
CA ASN A 602 -5.43 14.97 -24.31
C ASN A 602 -6.77 14.52 -24.91
N ALA A 603 -7.65 15.43 -25.30
CA ALA A 603 -9.02 15.15 -25.70
C ALA A 603 -9.11 14.06 -26.80
N GLN A 604 -8.24 14.14 -27.82
CA GLN A 604 -8.21 13.14 -28.90
C GLN A 604 -7.79 11.75 -28.40
N ASN A 605 -6.81 11.67 -27.50
CA ASN A 605 -6.35 10.39 -26.93
C ASN A 605 -7.39 9.79 -25.98
N MET A 606 -8.02 10.62 -25.16
CA MET A 606 -9.08 10.21 -24.25
C MET A 606 -10.28 9.68 -25.03
N LEU A 607 -10.75 10.39 -26.06
CA LEU A 607 -11.85 9.95 -26.91
C LEU A 607 -11.50 8.71 -27.74
N ARG A 608 -10.23 8.45 -28.05
CA ARG A 608 -9.81 7.19 -28.69
C ARG A 608 -10.04 5.98 -27.78
N VAL A 609 -9.82 6.15 -26.48
CA VAL A 609 -9.95 5.08 -25.47
C VAL A 609 -11.40 4.90 -25.00
N MET A 610 -12.16 5.99 -24.90
CA MET A 610 -13.54 5.96 -24.40
C MET A 610 -14.61 5.53 -25.43
N ARG A 611 -14.21 5.34 -26.70
CA ARG A 611 -15.12 5.09 -27.84
C ARG A 611 -15.78 3.72 -27.82
#